data_AF-A0A9Q9SV49-F1
#
_entry.id   AF-A0A9Q9SV49-F1
#
_cell.length_a   1.000
_cell.length_b   1.000
_cell.length_c   1.000
_cell.angle_alpha   90.00
_cell.angle_beta   90.00
_cell.angle_gamma   90.00
#
_symmetry.space_group_name_H-M   'P 1'
#
loop_
_entity.id
_entity.type
_entity.pdbx_description
1 polymer ?
#
loop_
_entity_poly.entity_id
_entity_poly.type
_entity_poly.pdbx_seq_one_letter_code
_entity_poly.pdbx_strand_id
1 'polypeptide(L)' 'MLAGYEVREYLLEKWGRECTYCGKKSVPLQIEHIHPKSFGGSNRVSNLCLACERCNKRKGNKPANQVYCKRSNLRPSNH' A
#
# COMPACT_ATOMS: atom_id res chain seq x y z
N MET A 1 9.58 -9.01 -19.48
CA MET A 1 9.29 -7.85 -18.61
C MET A 1 8.95 -8.37 -17.21
N LEU A 2 9.94 -8.48 -16.31
CA LEU A 2 9.79 -9.07 -14.96
C LEU A 2 9.64 -8.03 -13.83
N ALA A 3 9.78 -6.73 -14.14
CA ALA A 3 9.86 -5.66 -13.14
C ALA A 3 8.64 -5.55 -12.20
N GLY A 4 7.48 -6.09 -12.57
CA GLY A 4 6.29 -6.10 -11.71
C GLY A 4 6.34 -7.12 -10.57
N TYR A 5 7.03 -8.26 -10.77
CA TYR A 5 7.08 -9.33 -9.78
C TYR A 5 8.04 -8.97 -8.63
N GLU A 6 9.19 -8.38 -8.96
CA GLU A 6 10.22 -7.99 -8.00
C GLU A 6 9.72 -6.93 -7.01
N VAL A 7 8.97 -5.92 -7.51
CA VAL A 7 8.39 -4.87 -6.66
C VAL A 7 7.36 -5.43 -5.68
N ARG A 8 6.57 -6.42 -6.12
CA ARG A 8 5.55 -7.05 -5.27
C ARG A 8 6.18 -7.82 -4.12
N GLU A 9 7.16 -8.66 -4.41
CA GLU A 9 7.86 -9.43 -3.37
C GLU A 9 8.60 -8.50 -2.39
N TYR A 10 9.28 -7.47 -2.89
CA TYR A 10 9.91 -6.45 -2.05
C TYR A 10 8.89 -5.76 -1.13
N LEU A 11 7.72 -5.38 -1.64
CA LEU A 11 6.66 -4.78 -0.83
C LEU A 11 6.10 -5.77 0.20
N LEU A 12 5.90 -7.04 -0.17
CA LEU A 12 5.47 -8.11 0.73
C LEU A 12 6.43 -8.25 1.92
N GLU A 13 7.74 -8.22 1.67
CA GLU A 13 8.75 -8.32 2.71
C GLU A 13 8.82 -7.04 3.56
N LYS A 14 8.90 -5.87 2.93
CA LYS A 14 8.95 -4.55 3.59
C LYS A 14 7.75 -4.31 4.52
N TRP A 15 6.57 -4.71 4.07
CA TRP A 15 5.33 -4.52 4.80
C TRP A 15 4.93 -5.73 5.65
N GLY A 16 5.76 -6.78 5.73
CA GLY A 16 5.50 -7.93 6.60
C GLY A 16 4.26 -8.76 6.22
N ARG A 17 3.92 -8.78 4.92
CA ARG A 17 2.76 -9.51 4.35
C ARG A 17 1.44 -9.21 5.08
N GLU A 18 1.26 -7.96 5.51
CA GLU A 18 0.05 -7.47 6.17
C GLU A 18 -0.52 -6.26 5.44
N CYS A 19 -1.84 -6.11 5.52
CA CYS A 19 -2.51 -4.91 5.04
C CYS A 19 -2.08 -3.70 5.87
N THR A 20 -1.55 -2.67 5.23
CA THR A 20 -1.15 -1.42 5.86
C THR A 20 -2.31 -0.75 6.60
N TYR A 21 -3.54 -0.84 6.07
CA TYR A 21 -4.70 -0.17 6.66
C TYR A 21 -5.32 -0.91 7.85
N CYS A 22 -5.50 -2.23 7.76
CA CYS A 22 -6.22 -3.01 8.77
C CYS A 22 -5.36 -4.02 9.54
N GLY A 23 -4.10 -4.22 9.15
CA GLY A 23 -3.18 -5.17 9.78
C GLY A 23 -3.48 -6.64 9.51
N LYS A 24 -4.47 -6.97 8.65
CA LYS A 24 -4.78 -8.38 8.36
C LYS A 24 -3.65 -9.03 7.56
N LYS A 25 -3.22 -10.19 8.04
CA LYS A 25 -2.33 -11.15 7.37
C LYS A 25 -3.18 -12.26 6.71
N SER A 26 -2.62 -12.97 5.75
CA SER A 26 -3.30 -14.09 5.05
C SER A 26 -4.57 -13.72 4.30
N VAL A 27 -4.63 -12.50 3.76
CA VAL A 27 -5.70 -12.05 2.85
C VAL A 27 -5.09 -11.68 1.50
N PRO A 28 -5.85 -11.64 0.40
CA PRO A 28 -5.35 -11.14 -0.86
C PRO A 28 -4.89 -9.69 -0.68
N LEU A 29 -3.58 -9.46 -0.79
CA LEU A 29 -2.95 -8.14 -0.73
C LEU A 29 -2.63 -7.66 -2.14
N GLN A 30 -3.04 -6.44 -2.40
CA GLN A 30 -2.80 -5.72 -3.64
C GLN A 30 -1.84 -4.56 -3.37
N ILE A 31 -1.02 -4.24 -4.36
CA ILE A 31 -0.19 -3.05 -4.35
C ILE A 31 -1.10 -1.85 -4.57
N GLU A 32 -1.05 -0.90 -3.65
CA GLU A 32 -1.93 0.25 -3.59
C GLU A 32 -1.07 1.52 -3.49
N HIS A 33 -1.46 2.57 -4.20
CA HIS A 33 -0.80 3.87 -4.06
C HIS A 33 -1.29 4.61 -2.82
N ILE A 34 -0.35 5.01 -1.96
CA ILE A 34 -0.63 5.85 -0.78
C ILE A 34 -1.20 7.19 -1.25
N HIS A 35 -0.50 7.85 -2.18
CA HIS A 35 -1.02 8.99 -2.93
C HIS A 35 -1.48 8.51 -4.30
N PRO A 36 -2.79 8.59 -4.63
CA PRO A 36 -3.30 8.17 -5.93
C PRO A 36 -2.66 8.98 -7.07
N LYS A 37 -2.48 8.34 -8.22
CA LYS A 37 -1.92 8.99 -9.43
C LYS A 37 -2.68 10.24 -9.84
N SER A 38 -4.01 10.23 -9.70
CA SER A 38 -4.87 11.38 -10.02
C SER A 38 -4.56 12.63 -9.20
N PHE A 39 -3.87 12.48 -8.06
CA PHE A 39 -3.41 13.57 -7.20
C PHE A 39 -1.89 13.78 -7.29
N GLY A 40 -1.24 13.32 -8.38
CA GLY A 40 0.21 13.47 -8.57
C GLY A 40 1.07 12.39 -7.91
N GLY A 41 0.47 11.26 -7.49
CA GLY A 41 1.18 10.14 -6.89
C GLY A 41 2.18 9.47 -7.83
N SER A 42 3.38 9.20 -7.34
CA SER A 42 4.43 8.51 -8.10
C SER A 42 4.29 6.98 -8.03
N ASN A 43 4.85 6.27 -9.02
CA ASN A 43 4.98 4.80 -9.02
C ASN A 43 6.18 4.31 -8.20
N ARG A 44 6.79 5.17 -7.37
CA ARG A 44 7.94 4.81 -6.56
C ARG A 44 7.49 3.90 -5.42
N VAL A 45 8.34 2.95 -5.06
CA VAL A 45 8.10 2.00 -3.96
C VAL A 45 7.82 2.70 -2.62
N SER A 46 8.33 3.92 -2.42
CA SER A 46 8.01 4.76 -1.26
C SER A 46 6.56 5.25 -1.22
N ASN A 47 5.87 5.32 -2.37
CA ASN A 47 4.46 5.66 -2.49
C ASN A 47 3.55 4.43 -2.66
N LEU A 48 4.11 3.22 -2.58
CA LEU A 48 3.37 1.96 -2.70
C LEU A 48 3.23 1.29 -1.33
N CYS A 49 2.04 0.78 -1.04
CA CYS A 49 1.75 0.00 0.15
C CYS A 49 0.95 -1.26 -0.19
N LEU A 50 0.69 -2.10 0.81
CA LEU A 50 -0.15 -3.28 0.66
C LEU A 50 -1.53 -3.02 1.24
N ALA A 51 -2.56 -3.19 0.43
CA ALA A 51 -3.94 -3.09 0.84
C ALA A 51 -4.65 -4.42 0.59
N CYS A 52 -5.42 -4.89 1.56
CA CYS A 52 -6.37 -5.96 1.25
C CYS A 52 -7.50 -5.41 0.39
N GLU A 53 -8.10 -6.27 -0.44
CA GLU A 53 -9.18 -5.90 -1.35
C GLU A 53 -10.29 -5.06 -0.66
N ARG A 54 -10.68 -5.45 0.56
CA ARG A 54 -11.70 -4.69 1.34
C ARG A 54 -11.26 -3.27 1.67
N CYS A 55 -10.00 -3.08 2.08
CA CYS A 55 -9.49 -1.74 2.41
C CYS A 55 -9.26 -0.91 1.15
N ASN A 56 -8.75 -1.54 0.10
CA ASN A 56 -8.60 -0.94 -1.23
C ASN A 56 -9.95 -0.43 -1.75
N LYS A 57 -10.98 -1.29 -1.74
CA LYS A 57 -12.34 -0.94 -2.16
C LYS A 57 -12.98 0.14 -1.28
N ARG A 58 -12.71 0.13 0.03
CA ARG A 58 -13.18 1.18 0.96
C ARG A 58 -12.48 2.53 0.74
N LYS A 59 -11.20 2.51 0.36
CA LYS A 59 -10.43 3.70 0.00
C LYS A 59 -10.93 4.27 -1.32
N GLY A 60 -11.05 3.45 -2.36
CA GLY A 60 -11.45 3.90 -3.70
C GLY A 60 -10.52 5.02 -4.19
N ASN A 61 -11.11 6.11 -4.70
CA ASN A 61 -10.37 7.29 -5.13
C ASN A 61 -10.01 8.28 -4.00
N LYS A 62 -10.29 7.93 -2.74
CA LYS A 62 -9.97 8.82 -1.63
C LYS A 62 -8.47 8.75 -1.31
N PRO A 63 -7.83 9.88 -1.01
CA PRO A 63 -6.43 9.89 -0.58
C PRO A 63 -6.27 9.15 0.77
N ALA A 64 -5.11 8.53 0.99
CA ALA A 64 -4.88 7.71 2.19
C ALA A 64 -5.05 8.50 3.51
N ASN A 65 -4.87 9.83 3.49
CA ASN A 65 -5.13 10.70 4.64
C ASN A 65 -6.61 10.76 5.04
N GLN A 66 -7.53 10.44 4.13
CA GLN A 66 -8.98 10.43 4.36
C GLN A 66 -9.49 9.04 4.74
N VAL A 67 -8.65 8.01 4.60
CA VAL A 67 -9.00 6.64 4.97
C VAL A 67 -8.41 6.35 6.34
N TYR A 68 -9.26 5.97 7.28
CA TYR A 68 -8.84 5.61 8.63
C TYR A 68 -7.89 4.40 8.58
N CYS A 69 -6.59 4.67 8.60
CA CYS A 69 -5.54 3.69 8.70
C CYS A 69 -5.36 3.36 10.18
N LYS A 70 -5.56 2.10 10.59
CA LYS A 70 -5.26 1.69 11.98
C LYS A 70 -3.77 1.77 12.29
N ARG A 71 -2.91 1.86 11.26
CA ARG A 71 -1.47 1.85 11.39
C ARG A 71 -0.94 3.27 11.25
N SER A 72 -0.49 3.84 12.37
CA SER A 72 0.17 5.15 12.48
C SER A 72 1.51 5.24 11.73
N ASN A 73 1.96 4.13 11.13
CA ASN A 73 3.29 3.96 10.54
C ASN A 73 3.33 4.14 9.01
N LEU A 74 2.50 5.02 8.43
CA LEU A 74 2.72 5.54 7.06
C LEU A 74 3.92 6.52 7.02
N ARG A 75 4.92 6.33 7.88
CA ARG A 75 6.19 7.02 7.77
C ARG A 75 7.03 6.26 6.76
N PRO A 76 7.53 6.90 5.69
CA PRO A 76 8.54 6.26 4.87
C PRO A 76 9.71 5.96 5.80
N SER A 77 10.10 4.68 5.92
CA SER A 77 11.38 4.34 6.52
C SER A 77 12.43 5.09 5.70
N ASN A 78 12.96 6.17 6.26
CA ASN A 78 14.21 6.79 5.84
C ASN A 78 15.29 5.75 6.11
N HIS A 79 15.70 5.05 5.07
CA HIS A 79 17.06 4.55 4.95
C HIS A 79 17.59 5.00 3.59
#